data_AF-A0A2R2MKZ2-F1
#
_entry.id   AF-A0A2R2MKZ2-F1
#
_cell.length_a   1.000
_cell.length_b   1.000
_cell.length_c   1.000
_cell.angle_alpha   90.00
_cell.angle_beta   90.00
_cell.angle_gamma   90.00
#
_symmetry.space_group_name_H-M   'P 1'
#
loop_
_entity.id
_entity.type
_entity.pdbx_description
1 polymer ?
#
loop_
_entity_poly.entity_id
_entity_poly.type
_entity_poly.pdbx_seq_one_letter_code
_entity_poly.pdbx_strand_id
1 'polypeptide(L)'
;GLESAHHPFTAPQPGQEELLYTHPEKVQGQHYDLVLNGTEIGGGSIRIHNSQMQRYVLEEILKEDSSQLNHLLQALDSGCPPHGGIAL
;
A
#
# COMPACT_ATOMS: atom_id res chain seq x y z
N GLY A 1 12.69 5.50 10.54
CA GLY A 1 12.41 4.18 9.93
C GLY A 1 12.16 4.39 8.46
N LEU A 2 11.62 3.39 7.77
CA LEU A 2 10.97 3.63 6.48
C LEU A 2 9.59 4.25 6.72
N GLU A 3 9.11 5.02 5.76
CA GLU A 3 7.78 5.64 5.76
C GLU A 3 7.09 5.32 4.44
N SER A 4 5.75 5.39 4.41
CA SER A 4 5.02 5.21 3.16
C SER A 4 5.20 6.43 2.26
N ALA A 5 5.52 6.20 0.99
CA ALA A 5 5.62 7.26 -0.01
C ALA A 5 4.27 7.90 -0.37
N HIS A 6 3.15 7.23 -0.10
CA HIS A 6 1.83 7.72 -0.51
C HIS A 6 0.73 7.28 0.48
N HIS A 7 0.44 5.99 0.54
CA HIS A 7 -0.47 5.43 1.55
C HIS A 7 0.09 4.06 2.00
N PRO A 8 0.03 3.71 3.29
CA PRO A 8 0.49 2.39 3.80
C PRO A 8 -0.22 1.18 3.17
N PHE A 9 -1.25 1.41 2.35
CA PHE A 9 -2.05 0.37 1.71
C PHE A 9 -1.75 0.23 0.21
N THR A 10 -0.76 0.95 -0.32
CA THR A 10 -0.38 0.86 -1.74
C THR A 10 0.28 -0.48 -2.06
N ALA A 11 -0.20 -1.15 -3.10
CA ALA A 11 0.35 -2.42 -3.57
C ALA A 11 1.76 -2.24 -4.17
N PRO A 12 2.68 -3.20 -3.98
CA PRO A 12 3.94 -3.23 -4.72
C PRO A 12 3.67 -3.45 -6.22
N GLN A 13 4.60 -3.05 -7.08
CA GLN A 13 4.56 -3.39 -8.50
C GLN A 13 4.60 -4.92 -8.68
N PRO A 14 3.85 -5.49 -9.65
CA PRO A 14 3.87 -6.92 -9.91
C PRO A 14 5.29 -7.43 -10.17
N GLY A 15 5.65 -8.52 -9.51
CA GLY A 15 7.00 -9.11 -9.58
C GLY A 15 8.02 -8.49 -8.63
N GLN A 16 7.64 -7.51 -7.81
CA GLN A 16 8.49 -6.91 -6.77
C GLN A 16 8.05 -7.27 -5.35
N GLU A 17 7.12 -8.21 -5.19
CA GLU A 17 6.55 -8.58 -3.88
C GLU A 17 7.63 -9.10 -2.93
N GLU A 18 8.61 -9.87 -3.42
CA GLU A 18 9.72 -10.39 -2.60
C GLU A 18 10.64 -9.29 -2.06
N LEU A 19 10.70 -8.14 -2.74
CA LEU A 19 11.51 -7.01 -2.30
C LEU A 19 10.97 -6.39 -1.00
N LEU A 20 9.67 -6.50 -0.71
CA LEU A 20 9.10 -6.05 0.58
C LEU A 20 9.77 -6.74 1.77
N TYR A 21 10.12 -8.02 1.63
CA TYR A 21 10.66 -8.84 2.71
C TYR A 21 12.20 -8.78 2.82
N THR A 22 12.85 -8.25 1.78
CA THR A 22 14.31 -8.26 1.67
C THR A 22 14.90 -6.86 1.64
N HIS A 23 14.48 -6.05 0.67
CA HIS A 23 14.98 -4.70 0.39
C HIS A 23 13.80 -3.75 0.15
N PRO A 24 12.97 -3.48 1.18
CA PRO A 24 11.72 -2.75 1.04
C PRO A 24 11.89 -1.34 0.46
N GLU A 25 13.06 -0.72 0.64
CA GLU A 25 13.40 0.59 0.05
C GLU A 25 13.52 0.58 -1.47
N LYS A 26 13.63 -0.60 -2.09
CA LYS A 26 13.72 -0.77 -3.55
C LYS A 26 12.39 -1.10 -4.21
N VAL A 27 11.34 -1.33 -3.41
CA VAL A 27 10.00 -1.63 -3.92
C VAL A 27 9.40 -0.38 -4.56
N GLN A 28 8.89 -0.53 -5.77
CA GLN A 28 8.06 0.49 -6.40
C GLN A 28 6.59 0.22 -6.07
N GLY A 29 5.90 1.22 -5.55
CA GLY A 29 4.46 1.13 -5.31
C GLY A 29 3.65 1.45 -6.57
N GLN A 30 2.47 0.85 -6.71
CA GLN A 30 1.48 1.15 -7.76
C GLN A 30 0.65 2.40 -7.43
N HIS A 31 1.31 3.52 -7.11
CA HIS A 31 0.68 4.83 -6.94
C HIS A 31 0.80 5.64 -8.23
N TYR A 32 -0.11 6.60 -8.40
CA TYR A 32 -0.19 7.44 -9.59
C TYR A 32 -0.81 8.79 -9.25
N ASP A 33 -0.25 9.85 -9.83
CA ASP A 33 -0.68 11.23 -9.63
C ASP A 33 -1.14 11.84 -10.95
N LEU A 34 -2.21 12.65 -10.91
CA LEU A 34 -2.71 13.44 -12.02
C LEU A 34 -2.26 14.90 -11.85
N VAL A 35 -1.47 15.38 -12.81
CA VAL A 35 -0.94 16.74 -12.81
C VAL A 35 -1.55 17.55 -13.96
N LEU A 36 -2.08 18.72 -13.64
CA LEU A 36 -2.60 19.70 -14.60
C LEU A 36 -1.78 20.99 -14.49
N ASN A 37 -1.09 21.36 -15.57
CA ASN A 37 -0.30 22.59 -15.68
C ASN A 37 0.71 22.81 -14.52
N GLY A 38 1.32 21.73 -14.03
CA GLY A 38 2.29 21.79 -12.93
C GLY A 38 1.68 21.74 -11.53
N THR A 39 0.36 21.56 -11.40
CA THR A 39 -0.32 21.36 -10.12
C THR A 39 -0.88 19.94 -10.05
N GLU A 40 -0.64 19.25 -8.95
CA GLU A 40 -1.29 17.97 -8.64
C GLU A 40 -2.77 18.23 -8.34
N ILE A 41 -3.65 17.56 -9.10
CA ILE A 41 -5.11 17.70 -9.00
C ILE A 41 -5.78 16.36 -8.63
N GLY A 42 -4.99 15.37 -8.24
CA GLY A 42 -5.49 14.07 -7.83
C GLY A 42 -4.40 13.02 -7.75
N GLY A 43 -4.66 12.00 -6.94
CA GLY A 43 -3.69 10.95 -6.64
C GLY A 43 -4.38 9.68 -6.17
N GLY A 44 -3.75 8.54 -6.41
CA GLY A 44 -4.36 7.25 -6.17
C GLY A 44 -3.35 6.11 -6.14
N SER A 45 -3.85 4.92 -5.80
CA SER A 45 -3.06 3.70 -5.93
C SER A 45 -3.90 2.45 -6.08
N ILE A 46 -3.29 1.41 -6.62
CA ILE A 46 -3.76 0.03 -6.42
C ILE A 46 -3.48 -0.34 -4.97
N ARG A 47 -4.45 -0.99 -4.33
CA ARG A 47 -4.39 -1.30 -2.90
C ARG A 47 -3.99 -2.74 -2.64
N ILE A 48 -3.28 -2.98 -1.54
CA ILE A 48 -2.98 -4.32 -1.04
C ILE A 48 -4.31 -4.96 -0.63
N HIS A 49 -4.65 -6.09 -1.26
CA HIS A 49 -5.85 -6.86 -0.92
C HIS A 49 -5.52 -8.12 -0.11
N ASN A 50 -4.24 -8.44 0.09
CA ASN A 50 -3.78 -9.56 0.90
C ASN A 50 -3.47 -9.11 2.34
N SER A 51 -4.21 -9.64 3.31
CA SER A 51 -4.08 -9.28 4.74
C SER A 51 -2.69 -9.55 5.31
N GLN A 52 -2.05 -10.66 4.92
CA GLN A 52 -0.72 -11.02 5.43
C GLN A 52 0.35 -10.03 4.96
N MET A 53 0.31 -9.66 3.67
CA MET A 53 1.17 -8.61 3.13
C MET A 53 0.90 -7.27 3.82
N GLN A 54 -0.36 -6.89 3.99
CA GLN A 54 -0.71 -5.62 4.64
C GLN A 54 -0.22 -5.57 6.09
N ARG A 55 -0.37 -6.66 6.85
CA ARG A 55 0.14 -6.78 8.22
C ARG A 55 1.66 -6.65 8.25
N TYR A 56 2.35 -7.33 7.35
CA TYR A 56 3.81 -7.22 7.24
C TYR A 56 4.28 -5.79 6.95
N VAL A 57 3.60 -5.09 6.02
CA VAL A 57 3.91 -3.69 5.72
C VAL A 57 3.75 -2.81 6.97
N LEU A 58 2.63 -2.93 7.69
CA LEU A 58 2.36 -2.10 8.87
C LEU A 58 3.35 -2.42 10.01
N GLU A 59 3.46 -3.68 10.39
CA GLU A 59 4.17 -4.08 11.61
C GLU A 59 5.68 -4.19 11.38
N GLU A 60 6.12 -4.72 10.24
CA GLU A 60 7.53 -5.03 10.01
C GLU A 60 8.29 -3.92 9.27
N ILE A 61 7.66 -3.29 8.28
CA ILE A 61 8.30 -2.23 7.49
C ILE A 61 8.11 -0.86 8.16
N LEU A 62 6.85 -0.50 8.45
CA LEU A 62 6.50 0.82 8.98
C LEU A 62 6.58 0.92 10.51
N LYS A 63 6.63 -0.23 11.21
CA LYS A 63 6.66 -0.30 12.68
C LYS A 63 5.44 0.39 13.33
N GLU A 64 4.28 0.29 12.67
CA GLU A 64 3.00 0.80 13.13
C GLU A 64 2.17 -0.29 13.84
N ASP A 65 1.36 0.12 14.83
CA ASP A 65 0.43 -0.78 15.50
C ASP A 65 -0.79 -1.07 14.61
N SER A 66 -0.90 -2.32 14.14
CA SER A 66 -2.00 -2.76 13.30
C SER A 66 -3.32 -2.98 14.07
N SER A 67 -3.31 -2.94 15.41
CA SER A 67 -4.45 -3.28 16.25
C SER A 67 -5.69 -2.44 15.95
N GLN A 68 -5.50 -1.15 15.64
CA GLN A 68 -6.57 -0.23 15.26
C GLN A 68 -7.15 -0.55 13.88
N LEU A 69 -6.38 -1.21 13.02
CA LEU A 69 -6.75 -1.61 11.67
C LEU A 69 -7.21 -3.08 11.58
N ASN A 70 -7.38 -3.78 12.71
CA ASN A 70 -7.81 -5.18 12.72
C ASN A 70 -9.12 -5.42 11.95
N HIS A 71 -10.07 -4.48 12.02
CA HIS A 71 -11.32 -4.57 11.26
C HIS A 71 -11.07 -4.59 9.75
N LEU A 72 -10.12 -3.76 9.27
CA LEU A 72 -9.72 -3.73 7.86
C LEU A 72 -8.98 -5.02 7.48
N LEU A 73 -8.03 -5.48 8.29
CA LEU A 73 -7.27 -6.71 8.03
C LEU A 73 -8.20 -7.94 7.95
N GLN A 74 -9.22 -8.02 8.82
CA GLN A 74 -10.25 -9.07 8.76
C GLN A 74 -11.07 -8.99 7.47
N ALA A 75 -11.40 -7.78 7.00
CA ALA A 75 -12.09 -7.60 5.72
C ALA A 75 -11.22 -8.05 4.53
N LEU A 76 -9.91 -7.81 4.58
CA LEU A 76 -8.96 -8.31 3.57
C LEU A 76 -8.95 -9.85 3.54
N ASP A 77 -8.90 -10.50 4.70
CA ASP A 77 -8.94 -11.96 4.83
C ASP A 77 -10.27 -12.59 4.38
N SER A 78 -11.34 -11.80 4.30
CA SER A 78 -12.69 -12.28 3.92
C SER A 78 -12.90 -12.37 2.40
N GLY A 79 -11.83 -12.51 1.62
CA GLY A 79 -11.89 -12.59 0.17
C GLY A 79 -11.97 -11.23 -0.53
N CYS A 80 -11.24 -10.24 -0.01
CA CYS A 80 -11.18 -8.91 -0.64
C CYS A 80 -10.62 -9.00 -2.07
N PRO A 81 -11.33 -8.47 -3.08
CA PRO A 81 -10.86 -8.49 -4.46
C PRO A 81 -9.70 -7.52 -4.67
N PRO A 82 -8.90 -7.69 -5.75
CA PRO A 82 -8.02 -6.64 -6.23
C PRO A 82 -8.80 -5.35 -6.45
N HIS A 83 -8.33 -4.24 -5.88
CA HIS A 83 -9.01 -2.95 -5.94
C HIS A 83 -8.01 -1.79 -5.98
N GLY A 84 -8.50 -0.65 -6.46
CA GLY A 84 -7.73 0.58 -6.60
C GLY A 84 -8.68 1.76 -6.61
N GLY A 85 -8.13 2.95 -6.42
CA GLY A 85 -8.94 4.17 -6.46
C GLY A 85 -8.08 5.42 -6.46
N ILE A 86 -8.73 6.53 -6.79
CA ILE A 86 -8.15 7.85 -6.95
C ILE A 86 -9.01 8.89 -6.21
N ALA A 87 -8.37 9.90 -5.66
CA ALA A 87 -9.00 11.13 -5.17
C ALA A 87 -8.66 12.29 -6.12
N LEU A 88 -9.60 13.22 -6.31
CA LEU A 88 -9.47 14.43 -7.13
C LEU A 88 -9.79 15.65 -6.27
#